data_AF-A0A8J7Y0C7-F1
#
_entry.id   AF-A0A8J7Y0C7-F1
#
_cell.length_a   1.000
_cell.length_b   1.000
_cell.length_c   1.000
_cell.angle_alpha   90.00
_cell.angle_beta   90.00
_cell.angle_gamma   90.00
#
_symmetry.space_group_name_H-M   'P 1'
#
loop_
_entity.id
_entity.type
_entity.pdbx_description
1 polymer ?
#
loop_
_entity_poly.entity_id
_entity_poly.type
_entity_poly.pdbx_seq_one_letter_code
_entity_poly.pdbx_strand_id
1 'polypeptide(L)'
;MKSTLKTYLVFTTITLLVVIPLELIFSPHHRRTIAEYGLGYFIRHSLVGMVILFAVVSLIGMVILLKKEYTPVRMGVLSLILGFAIEFLFMRPDWVQAVVTFKIGGGTIVAVLISAFYWFAVWGIPSYVIYRYFAQELP
;
A
#
# COMPACT_ATOMS: atom_id res chain seq x y z
N MET A 1 -10.54 -4.90 -23.41
CA MET A 1 -10.73 -3.61 -22.70
C MET A 1 -11.62 -3.72 -21.46
N LYS A 2 -12.80 -4.39 -21.52
CA LYS A 2 -13.66 -4.58 -20.33
C LYS A 2 -12.97 -5.37 -19.19
N SER A 3 -12.17 -6.39 -19.51
CA SER A 3 -11.42 -7.17 -18.51
C SER A 3 -10.36 -6.31 -17.78
N THR A 4 -9.54 -5.53 -18.50
CA THR A 4 -8.49 -4.68 -17.90
C THR A 4 -9.02 -3.62 -16.93
N LEU A 5 -10.08 -2.90 -17.29
CA LEU A 5 -10.68 -1.90 -16.40
C LEU A 5 -11.26 -2.57 -15.14
N LYS A 6 -11.92 -3.73 -15.30
CA LYS A 6 -12.42 -4.52 -14.17
C LYS A 6 -11.28 -4.94 -13.24
N THR A 7 -10.18 -5.47 -13.78
CA THR A 7 -8.99 -5.83 -13.00
C THR A 7 -8.43 -4.63 -12.24
N TYR A 8 -8.28 -3.48 -12.90
CA TYR A 8 -7.80 -2.25 -12.26
C TYR A 8 -8.70 -1.82 -11.10
N LEU A 9 -10.02 -1.79 -11.30
CA LEU A 9 -10.98 -1.38 -10.29
C LEU A 9 -10.97 -2.33 -9.09
N VAL A 10 -10.95 -3.64 -9.33
CA VAL A 10 -10.87 -4.65 -8.27
C VAL A 10 -9.54 -4.52 -7.51
N PHE A 11 -8.43 -4.41 -8.23
CA PHE A 11 -7.11 -4.26 -7.63
C PHE A 11 -7.05 -3.03 -6.73
N THR A 12 -7.44 -1.88 -7.26
CA THR A 12 -7.42 -0.59 -6.55
C THR A 12 -8.37 -0.59 -5.35
N THR A 13 -9.58 -1.12 -5.50
CA THR A 13 -10.56 -1.19 -4.41
C THR A 13 -10.03 -2.02 -3.25
N ILE A 14 -9.47 -3.19 -3.52
CA ILE A 14 -8.90 -4.06 -2.49
C ILE A 14 -7.68 -3.39 -1.85
N THR A 15 -6.79 -2.77 -2.63
CA THR A 15 -5.65 -2.02 -2.09
C THR A 15 -6.13 -0.94 -1.11
N LEU A 16 -7.12 -0.13 -1.49
CA LEU A 16 -7.64 0.94 -0.63
C LEU A 16 -8.35 0.40 0.62
N LEU A 17 -9.10 -0.70 0.50
CA LEU A 17 -9.74 -1.37 1.63
C LEU A 17 -8.74 -1.96 2.64
N VAL A 18 -7.54 -2.30 2.18
CA VAL A 18 -6.46 -2.76 3.05
C VAL A 18 -5.73 -1.57 3.67
N VAL A 19 -5.33 -0.61 2.83
CA VAL A 19 -4.46 0.50 3.23
C VAL A 19 -5.16 1.49 4.16
N ILE A 20 -6.36 1.95 3.83
CA ILE A 20 -7.03 3.02 4.58
C ILE A 20 -7.25 2.61 6.05
N PRO A 21 -7.76 1.40 6.37
CA PRO A 21 -7.87 0.97 7.76
C PRO A 21 -6.53 0.86 8.46
N LEU A 22 -5.49 0.33 7.79
CA LEU A 22 -4.15 0.23 8.37
C LEU A 22 -3.58 1.61 8.70
N GLU A 23 -3.77 2.59 7.83
CA GLU A 23 -3.35 3.98 8.07
C GLU A 23 -4.07 4.60 9.28
N LEU A 24 -5.37 4.35 9.42
CA LEU A 24 -6.14 4.85 10.57
C LEU A 24 -5.71 4.18 11.90
N ILE A 25 -5.44 2.88 11.86
CA ILE A 25 -5.09 2.07 13.04
C ILE A 25 -3.62 2.26 13.46
N PHE A 26 -2.70 2.43 12.51
CA PHE A 26 -1.28 2.43 12.81
C PHE A 26 -0.62 3.81 12.74
N SER A 27 -1.15 4.79 11.99
CA SER A 27 -0.56 6.14 11.93
C SER A 27 -0.99 6.99 13.13
N PRO A 28 -0.09 7.31 14.07
CA PRO A 28 -0.40 8.19 15.20
C PRO A 28 -0.68 9.61 14.71
N HIS A 29 -0.04 10.02 13.61
CA HIS A 29 -0.21 11.35 13.01
C HIS A 29 -1.63 11.55 12.49
N HIS A 30 -2.20 10.56 11.79
CA HIS A 30 -3.57 10.64 11.29
C HIS A 30 -4.59 10.68 12.44
N ARG A 31 -4.39 9.89 13.50
CA ARG A 31 -5.26 9.93 14.69
C ARG A 31 -5.24 11.28 15.38
N ARG A 32 -4.06 11.88 15.57
CA ARG A 32 -3.93 13.23 16.13
C ARG A 32 -4.59 14.28 15.24
N THR A 33 -4.39 14.20 13.93
CA THR A 33 -5.00 15.12 12.97
C THR A 33 -6.53 15.07 13.03
N ILE A 34 -7.11 13.87 13.12
CA ILE A 34 -8.57 13.70 13.25
C ILE A 34 -9.06 14.24 14.59
N ALA A 35 -8.32 14.00 15.68
CA ALA A 35 -8.68 14.50 17.01
C ALA A 35 -8.59 16.02 17.13
N GLU A 36 -7.59 16.65 16.50
CA GLU A 36 -7.31 18.08 16.60
C GLU A 36 -8.10 18.93 15.59
N TYR A 37 -8.20 18.48 14.33
CA TYR A 37 -8.76 19.27 13.22
C TYR A 37 -10.06 18.67 12.65
N GLY A 38 -10.50 17.53 13.18
CA GLY A 38 -11.72 16.84 12.75
C GLY A 38 -11.56 16.01 11.48
N LEU A 39 -12.57 15.16 11.24
CA LEU A 39 -12.57 14.20 10.12
C LEU A 39 -12.55 14.89 8.75
N GLY A 40 -13.26 16.02 8.59
CA GLY A 40 -13.33 16.74 7.32
C GLY A 40 -11.96 17.26 6.87
N TYR A 41 -11.13 17.71 7.81
CA TYR A 41 -9.76 18.15 7.51
C TYR A 41 -8.89 16.97 7.06
N PHE A 42 -8.93 15.84 7.79
CA PHE A 42 -8.21 14.62 7.43
C PHE A 42 -8.60 14.10 6.04
N ILE A 43 -9.90 14.08 5.72
CA ILE A 43 -10.37 13.64 4.41
C ILE A 43 -9.73 14.51 3.30
N ARG A 44 -9.79 15.83 3.45
CA ARG A 44 -9.34 16.76 2.42
C ARG A 44 -7.82 16.79 2.24
N HIS A 45 -7.07 16.67 3.33
CA HIS A 45 -5.61 16.90 3.30
C HIS A 45 -4.78 15.61 3.30
N SER A 46 -5.30 14.51 3.87
CA SER A 46 -4.56 13.25 3.99
C SER A 46 -5.17 12.15 3.14
N LEU A 47 -6.48 11.93 3.24
CA LEU A 47 -7.13 10.80 2.56
C LEU A 47 -7.09 10.91 1.03
N VAL A 48 -7.35 12.10 0.49
CA VAL A 48 -7.28 12.32 -0.97
C VAL A 48 -5.88 12.00 -1.51
N GLY A 49 -4.82 12.45 -0.82
CA GLY A 49 -3.44 12.16 -1.20
C GLY A 49 -3.14 10.65 -1.18
N MET A 50 -3.58 9.94 -0.13
CA MET A 50 -3.46 8.49 -0.05
C MET A 50 -4.19 7.80 -1.19
N VAL A 51 -5.45 8.17 -1.45
CA VAL A 51 -6.23 7.56 -2.54
C VAL A 51 -5.54 7.74 -3.90
N ILE A 52 -5.01 8.93 -4.19
CA ILE A 52 -4.29 9.20 -5.44
C ILE A 52 -3.02 8.35 -5.52
N LEU A 53 -2.21 8.34 -4.46
CA LEU A 53 -0.98 7.55 -4.42
C LEU A 53 -1.26 6.06 -4.67
N PHE A 54 -2.22 5.50 -3.95
CA PHE A 54 -2.56 4.09 -4.08
C PHE A 54 -3.26 3.76 -5.38
N ALA A 55 -4.03 4.67 -5.97
CA ALA A 55 -4.58 4.48 -7.31
C ALA A 55 -3.48 4.37 -8.38
N VAL A 56 -2.40 5.15 -8.27
CA VAL A 56 -1.22 5.07 -9.15
C VAL A 56 -0.42 3.81 -8.88
N VAL A 57 -0.17 3.48 -7.62
CA VAL A 57 0.54 2.25 -7.23
C VAL A 57 -0.21 0.99 -7.69
N SER A 58 -1.55 0.97 -7.55
CA SER A 58 -2.41 -0.12 -8.05
C SER A 58 -2.40 -0.20 -9.58
N LEU A 59 -2.29 0.92 -10.30
CA LEU A 59 -2.16 0.91 -11.76
C LEU A 59 -0.86 0.20 -12.18
N ILE A 60 0.26 0.54 -11.54
CA ILE A 60 1.56 -0.11 -11.80
C ILE A 60 1.49 -1.60 -11.45
N GLY A 61 0.97 -1.94 -10.28
CA GLY A 61 0.80 -3.33 -9.83
C GLY A 61 -0.03 -4.15 -10.80
N MET A 62 -1.17 -3.62 -11.25
CA MET A 62 -2.02 -4.29 -12.23
C MET A 62 -1.31 -4.49 -13.58
N VAL A 63 -0.58 -3.49 -14.10
CA VAL A 63 0.17 -3.65 -15.36
C VAL A 63 1.22 -4.76 -15.23
N ILE A 64 1.90 -4.86 -14.09
CA ILE A 64 2.87 -5.93 -13.83
C ILE A 64 2.17 -7.28 -13.76
N LEU A 65 1.05 -7.38 -13.03
CA LEU A 65 0.26 -8.61 -12.90
C LEU A 65 -0.24 -9.12 -14.26
N LEU A 66 -0.63 -8.22 -15.17
CA LEU A 66 -1.13 -8.61 -16.49
C LEU A 66 -0.01 -8.98 -17.47
N LYS A 67 1.18 -8.40 -17.35
CA LYS A 67 2.30 -8.62 -18.29
C LYS A 67 3.19 -9.79 -17.90
N LYS A 68 3.13 -10.21 -16.64
CA LYS A 68 4.02 -11.20 -16.06
C LYS A 68 3.15 -12.17 -15.29
N GLU A 69 3.32 -13.46 -15.50
CA GLU A 69 2.66 -14.54 -14.75
C GLU A 69 3.18 -14.61 -13.30
N TYR A 70 3.14 -13.48 -12.58
CA TYR A 70 3.57 -13.42 -11.20
C TYR A 70 2.51 -14.07 -10.31
N THR A 71 2.96 -14.99 -9.47
CA THR A 71 2.15 -15.49 -8.37
C THR A 71 1.86 -14.35 -7.37
N PRO A 72 0.76 -14.41 -6.62
CA PRO A 72 0.42 -13.38 -5.63
C PRO A 72 1.53 -13.11 -4.62
N VAL A 73 2.29 -14.13 -4.23
CA VAL A 73 3.45 -14.00 -3.34
C VAL A 73 4.56 -13.16 -3.99
N ARG A 74 4.89 -13.41 -5.26
CA ARG A 74 5.90 -12.63 -5.98
C ARG A 74 5.47 -11.17 -6.16
N MET A 75 4.17 -10.93 -6.41
CA MET A 75 3.60 -9.58 -6.45
C MET A 75 3.75 -8.86 -5.10
N GLY A 76 3.44 -9.52 -3.99
CA GLY A 76 3.60 -8.95 -2.66
C GLY A 76 5.07 -8.64 -2.33
N VAL A 77 6.01 -9.55 -2.63
CA VAL A 77 7.45 -9.30 -2.42
C VAL A 77 7.94 -8.13 -3.28
N LEU A 78 7.51 -8.04 -4.54
CA LEU A 78 7.88 -6.92 -5.41
C LEU A 78 7.36 -5.59 -4.86
N SER A 79 6.11 -5.57 -4.41
CA SER A 79 5.51 -4.40 -3.75
C SER A 79 6.23 -4.01 -2.47
N LEU A 80 6.67 -4.99 -1.68
CA LEU A 80 7.48 -4.76 -0.50
C LEU A 80 8.79 -4.04 -0.87
N ILE A 81 9.54 -4.56 -1.86
CA ILE A 81 10.82 -3.94 -2.28
C ILE A 81 10.60 -2.52 -2.80
N LEU A 82 9.61 -2.31 -3.66
CA LEU A 82 9.30 -0.99 -4.20
C LEU A 82 8.77 -0.03 -3.14
N GLY A 83 7.96 -0.52 -2.22
CA GLY A 83 7.42 0.24 -1.09
C GLY A 83 8.51 0.74 -0.16
N PHE A 84 9.44 -0.14 0.23
CA PHE A 84 10.63 0.26 0.98
C PHE A 84 11.47 1.27 0.19
N ALA A 85 11.66 1.10 -1.12
CA ALA A 85 12.37 2.09 -1.93
C ALA A 85 11.67 3.46 -1.89
N ILE A 86 10.34 3.49 -1.98
CA ILE A 86 9.55 4.73 -1.88
C ILE A 86 9.71 5.37 -0.49
N GLU A 87 9.67 4.57 0.57
CA GLU A 87 9.82 5.07 1.94
C GLU A 87 11.21 5.62 2.22
N PHE A 88 12.26 4.93 1.76
CA PHE A 88 13.65 5.39 1.94
C PHE A 88 13.97 6.62 1.09
N LEU A 89 13.45 6.71 -0.14
CA LEU A 89 13.79 7.79 -1.06
C LEU A 89 12.95 9.04 -0.83
N PHE A 90 11.63 8.89 -0.68
CA PHE A 90 10.68 10.00 -0.74
C PHE A 90 9.96 10.29 0.58
N MET A 91 9.36 9.29 1.22
CA MET A 91 8.49 9.53 2.39
C MET A 91 9.28 9.80 3.67
N ARG A 92 10.39 9.07 3.86
CA ARG A 92 11.31 9.16 5.00
C ARG A 92 10.61 9.25 6.37
N PRO A 93 9.74 8.28 6.72
CA PRO A 93 9.13 8.23 8.03
C PRO A 93 10.19 8.12 9.14
N ASP A 94 9.81 8.43 10.38
CA ASP A 94 10.73 8.46 11.53
C ASP A 94 11.54 7.18 11.70
N TRP A 95 10.96 6.01 11.38
CA TRP A 95 11.68 4.75 11.47
C TRP A 95 12.80 4.63 10.42
N VAL A 96 12.62 5.17 9.21
CA VAL A 96 13.67 5.23 8.18
C VAL A 96 14.82 6.09 8.68
N GLN A 97 14.51 7.25 9.27
CA GLN A 97 15.52 8.15 9.84
C GLN A 97 16.27 7.48 10.99
N ALA A 98 15.58 6.73 11.84
CA ALA A 98 16.19 5.95 12.91
C ALA A 98 17.14 4.86 12.37
N VAL A 99 16.79 4.19 11.27
CA VAL A 99 17.66 3.22 10.60
C VAL A 99 18.90 3.90 10.02
N VAL A 100 18.73 5.00 9.26
CA VAL A 100 19.83 5.74 8.62
C VAL A 100 20.79 6.33 9.65
N THR A 101 20.30 6.76 10.81
CA THR A 101 21.11 7.31 11.90
C THR A 101 21.59 6.26 12.91
N PHE A 102 21.36 4.96 12.65
CA PHE A 102 21.70 3.83 13.53
C PHE A 102 21.10 3.93 14.95
N LYS A 103 20.01 4.69 15.14
CA LYS A 103 19.25 4.81 16.40
C LYS A 103 18.12 3.78 16.47
N ILE A 104 18.46 2.51 16.30
CA ILE A 104 17.48 1.42 16.21
C ILE A 104 16.99 1.06 17.61
N GLY A 105 15.71 1.31 17.87
CA GLY A 105 15.01 0.86 19.08
C GLY A 105 13.92 -0.16 18.78
N GLY A 106 13.27 -0.70 19.82
CA GLY A 106 12.15 -1.64 19.66
C GLY A 106 11.01 -1.08 18.81
N GLY A 107 10.69 0.22 18.97
CA GLY A 107 9.70 0.91 18.15
C GLY A 107 10.06 0.95 16.66
N THR A 108 11.34 1.10 16.32
CA THR A 108 11.84 1.06 14.94
C THR A 108 11.60 -0.30 14.31
N ILE A 109 11.88 -1.39 15.05
CA ILE A 109 11.67 -2.76 14.56
C ILE A 109 10.18 -3.01 14.28
N VAL A 110 9.29 -2.63 15.21
CA VAL A 110 7.84 -2.78 15.01
C VAL A 110 7.36 -1.96 13.80
N ALA A 111 7.85 -0.73 13.63
CA ALA A 111 7.49 0.11 12.48
C ALA A 111 7.93 -0.49 11.15
N VAL A 112 9.14 -1.07 11.08
CA VAL A 112 9.63 -1.79 9.89
C VAL A 112 8.74 -2.98 9.57
N LEU A 113 8.33 -3.77 10.57
CA LEU A 113 7.46 -4.93 10.35
C LEU A 113 6.07 -4.52 9.87
N ILE A 114 5.51 -3.44 10.42
CA ILE A 114 4.22 -2.89 9.99
C ILE A 114 4.32 -2.39 8.54
N SER A 115 5.38 -1.64 8.20
CA SER A 115 5.62 -1.19 6.82
C SER A 115 5.78 -2.37 5.86
N ALA A 116 6.56 -3.40 6.24
CA ALA A 116 6.74 -4.59 5.41
C ALA A 116 5.42 -5.30 5.13
N PHE A 117 4.61 -5.52 6.17
CA PHE A 117 3.29 -6.13 6.03
C PHE A 117 2.37 -5.28 5.15
N TYR A 118 2.36 -3.97 5.39
CA TYR A 118 1.57 -3.01 4.62
C TYR A 118 1.90 -3.06 3.13
N TRP A 119 3.17 -2.90 2.76
CA TRP A 119 3.57 -2.89 1.35
C TRP A 119 3.40 -4.25 0.69
N PHE A 120 3.61 -5.35 1.40
CA PHE A 120 3.29 -6.67 0.88
C PHE A 120 1.79 -6.81 0.57
N ALA A 121 0.94 -6.39 1.51
CA ALA A 121 -0.51 -6.52 1.40
C ALA A 121 -1.09 -5.70 0.23
N VAL A 122 -0.50 -4.53 -0.04
CA VAL A 122 -0.90 -3.59 -1.11
C VAL A 122 -1.02 -4.26 -2.48
N TRP A 123 -0.11 -5.18 -2.86
CA TRP A 123 -0.22 -5.95 -4.10
C TRP A 123 -0.51 -7.43 -3.89
N GLY A 124 -0.05 -8.03 -2.79
CA GLY A 124 -0.22 -9.47 -2.54
C GLY A 124 -1.68 -9.88 -2.43
N ILE A 125 -2.47 -9.14 -1.65
CA ILE A 125 -3.90 -9.42 -1.44
C ILE A 125 -4.72 -9.22 -2.72
N PRO A 126 -4.69 -8.06 -3.41
CA PRO A 126 -5.46 -7.89 -4.65
C PRO A 126 -5.05 -8.88 -5.73
N SER A 127 -3.75 -9.18 -5.86
CA SER A 127 -3.27 -10.20 -6.81
C SER A 127 -3.80 -11.58 -6.47
N TYR A 128 -3.87 -11.94 -5.18
CA TYR A 128 -4.46 -13.20 -4.74
C TYR A 128 -5.95 -13.29 -5.09
N VAL A 129 -6.72 -12.23 -4.84
CA VAL A 129 -8.15 -12.20 -5.17
C VAL A 129 -8.36 -12.31 -6.69
N ILE A 130 -7.59 -11.57 -7.49
CA ILE A 130 -7.67 -11.65 -8.95
C ILE A 130 -7.31 -13.04 -9.44
N TYR A 131 -6.21 -13.61 -8.94
CA TYR A 131 -5.79 -14.96 -9.30
C TYR A 131 -6.81 -16.03 -8.88
N ARG A 132 -7.45 -15.91 -7.71
CA ARG A 132 -8.37 -16.93 -7.20
C ARG A 132 -9.74 -16.88 -7.85
N TYR A 133 -10.25 -15.68 -8.13
CA TYR A 133 -11.65 -15.47 -8.55
C TYR A 133 -11.79 -15.00 -10.00
N PHE A 134 -10.73 -14.53 -10.63
CA PHE A 134 -10.76 -13.94 -11.97
C PHE A 134 -9.69 -14.52 -12.92
N ALA A 135 -8.96 -15.58 -12.52
CA ALA A 135 -7.93 -16.19 -13.36
C ALA A 135 -8.44 -16.73 -14.71
N GLN A 136 -9.73 -17.06 -14.82
CA GLN A 136 -10.34 -17.49 -16.08
C GLN A 136 -10.65 -16.32 -17.04
N GLU A 137 -10.55 -15.08 -16.57
CA GLU A 137 -10.82 -13.86 -17.34
C GLU A 137 -9.55 -13.04 -17.66
N LEU A 138 -8.38 -13.52 -17.20
CA LEU A 138 -7.10 -12.95 -17.53
C LEU A 138 -6.73 -13.38 -18.98
N PRO A 139 -6.34 -12.43 -19.84
CA PRO A 139 -6.05 -12.69 -21.25
C PRO A 139 -4.84 -13.59 -21.46
#